data_AF-A0A2M9PBA5-F1
#
_entry.id   AF-A0A2M9PBA5-F1
#
_cell.length_a   1.000
_cell.length_b   1.000
_cell.length_c   1.000
_cell.angle_alpha   90.00
_cell.angle_beta   90.00
_cell.angle_gamma   90.00
#
_symmetry.space_group_name_H-M   'P 1'
#
loop_
_entity.id
_entity.type
_entity.pdbx_description
1 polymer ?
#
loop_
_entity_poly.entity_id
_entity_poly.type
_entity_poly.pdbx_seq_one_letter_code
_entity_poly.pdbx_strand_id
1 'polypeptide(L)'
;MAGTAEKGGVLVCMGDDHTGESSTVLHHSEFALVDVMMPILSPAGVQEVLDYGLLGWALSRYCGCWVGLKCVKDTIEVTQVVDGDPFRLNIVTPTDFHMPESGLNIRLGDDPVSQEARLHDYKRFAAEAFGRANRIDRRMHGDDRARIGIVSSGKSWLDVAHALDLLGLDDAECRRLGIATYKVGMVWPLDMASFREWAHDLEHIVVVEEKRKLIEVQIKEAIFDDRRGRRVTGWKNERGEVVFSVKKSLDPVAIARVLEDILAEDGLETETLIERRKVLAEATRADNALDIAVRKPWFCSGCPHNTSTRLPEGARAYAGIGCHYMVQWMDRETSGFTHMGAEG
;
A
#
# COMPACT_ATOMS: atom_id res chain seq x y z
N MET A 1 -8.91 -10.98 -18.39
CA MET A 1 -8.10 -11.14 -19.62
C MET A 1 -8.48 -10.13 -20.72
N ALA A 2 -9.73 -10.13 -21.20
CA ALA A 2 -10.22 -9.20 -22.24
C ALA A 2 -9.85 -7.72 -21.98
N GLY A 3 -10.12 -7.22 -20.76
CA GLY A 3 -9.63 -5.92 -20.31
C GLY A 3 -10.53 -4.75 -20.70
N THR A 4 -9.92 -3.62 -21.07
CA THR A 4 -10.58 -2.33 -21.33
C THR A 4 -10.51 -1.90 -22.80
N ALA A 5 -11.43 -1.03 -23.20
CA ALA A 5 -11.39 -0.38 -24.52
C ALA A 5 -10.39 0.78 -24.51
N GLU A 6 -9.85 1.13 -25.68
CA GLU A 6 -8.83 2.20 -25.83
C GLU A 6 -9.29 3.53 -25.20
N LYS A 7 -10.58 3.85 -25.30
CA LYS A 7 -11.16 5.07 -24.73
C LYS A 7 -11.92 4.84 -23.41
N GLY A 8 -12.13 3.59 -23.02
CA GLY A 8 -12.91 3.21 -21.84
C GLY A 8 -12.05 2.55 -20.77
N GLY A 9 -11.54 3.33 -19.82
CA GLY A 9 -10.76 2.83 -18.68
C GLY A 9 -11.64 2.40 -17.51
N VAL A 10 -11.14 1.47 -16.70
CA VAL A 10 -11.82 0.93 -15.52
C VAL A 10 -10.90 1.05 -14.30
N LEU A 11 -11.46 1.63 -13.23
CA LEU A 11 -10.81 1.73 -11.93
C LEU A 11 -11.59 0.86 -10.93
N VAL A 12 -10.89 0.01 -10.18
CA VAL A 12 -11.43 -0.87 -9.16
C VAL A 12 -10.94 -0.37 -7.80
N CYS A 13 -11.83 0.24 -7.02
CA CYS A 13 -11.51 0.68 -5.67
C CYS A 13 -11.58 -0.52 -4.71
N MET A 14 -10.44 -0.92 -4.13
CA MET A 14 -10.38 -2.01 -3.16
C MET A 14 -10.40 -1.44 -1.73
N GLY A 15 -11.48 -1.70 -0.99
CA GLY A 15 -11.63 -1.26 0.40
C GLY A 15 -10.92 -2.24 1.34
N ASP A 16 -9.81 -1.81 1.94
CA ASP A 16 -9.06 -2.60 2.91
C ASP A 16 -9.08 -1.95 4.30
N ASP A 17 -9.34 -2.80 5.30
CA ASP A 17 -9.27 -2.46 6.72
C ASP A 17 -8.26 -3.38 7.40
N HIS A 18 -7.05 -2.87 7.60
CA HIS A 18 -5.95 -3.65 8.14
C HIS A 18 -6.06 -3.88 9.65
N THR A 19 -6.86 -3.08 10.37
CA THR A 19 -7.01 -3.14 11.83
C THR A 19 -8.35 -3.76 12.27
N GLY A 20 -9.31 -3.89 11.37
CA GLY A 20 -10.60 -4.53 11.61
C GLY A 20 -11.51 -3.67 12.49
N GLU A 21 -11.45 -2.35 12.31
CA GLU A 21 -12.25 -1.40 13.08
C GLU A 21 -13.72 -1.39 12.65
N SER A 22 -13.98 -1.47 11.35
CA SER A 22 -15.33 -1.54 10.78
C SER A 22 -15.57 -2.80 9.95
N SER A 23 -14.53 -3.64 9.80
CA SER A 23 -14.56 -4.88 9.02
C SER A 23 -14.58 -6.15 9.85
N THR A 24 -15.27 -7.18 9.33
CA THR A 24 -15.31 -8.54 9.90
C THR A 24 -14.02 -9.33 9.68
N VAL A 25 -13.18 -8.86 8.76
CA VAL A 25 -11.98 -9.56 8.26
C VAL A 25 -10.91 -8.55 7.90
N LEU A 26 -9.66 -8.89 8.24
CA LEU A 26 -8.48 -8.04 8.06
C LEU A 26 -7.88 -8.28 6.67
N HIS A 27 -8.55 -7.75 5.65
CA HIS A 27 -8.23 -8.00 4.24
C HIS A 27 -6.90 -7.40 3.80
N HIS A 28 -6.41 -7.91 2.67
CA HIS A 28 -5.28 -7.39 1.91
C HIS A 28 -5.55 -7.71 0.44
N SER A 29 -6.31 -6.82 -0.20
CA SER A 29 -6.99 -7.10 -1.47
C SER A 29 -6.04 -7.17 -2.66
N GLU A 30 -4.84 -6.59 -2.58
CA GLU A 30 -3.90 -6.56 -3.70
C GLU A 30 -3.64 -7.94 -4.31
N PHE A 31 -3.55 -9.00 -3.51
CA PHE A 31 -3.27 -10.33 -4.06
C PHE A 31 -4.39 -10.90 -4.92
N ALA A 32 -5.64 -10.53 -4.67
CA ALA A 32 -6.74 -10.89 -5.55
C ALA A 32 -6.61 -10.19 -6.91
N LEU A 33 -6.08 -8.96 -6.92
CA LEU A 33 -5.87 -8.18 -8.14
C LEU A 33 -4.62 -8.61 -8.90
N VAL A 34 -3.56 -9.02 -8.18
CA VAL A 34 -2.38 -9.65 -8.76
C VAL A 34 -2.75 -10.94 -9.50
N ASP A 35 -3.62 -11.78 -8.90
CA ASP A 35 -4.11 -13.02 -9.52
C ASP A 35 -4.76 -12.78 -10.89
N VAL A 36 -5.54 -11.70 -11.01
CA VAL A 36 -6.19 -11.29 -12.28
C VAL A 36 -5.37 -10.30 -13.11
N MET A 37 -4.10 -10.08 -12.74
CA MET A 37 -3.13 -9.21 -13.42
C MET A 37 -3.57 -7.76 -13.62
N MET A 38 -4.24 -7.19 -12.62
CA MET A 38 -4.59 -5.77 -12.58
C MET A 38 -3.44 -4.95 -11.98
N PRO A 39 -2.92 -3.91 -12.66
CA PRO A 39 -2.01 -2.95 -12.03
C PRO A 39 -2.66 -2.30 -10.81
N ILE A 40 -1.87 -1.97 -9.78
CA ILE A 40 -2.37 -1.49 -8.50
C ILE A 40 -1.67 -0.20 -8.11
N LEU A 41 -2.45 0.86 -7.98
CA LEU A 41 -2.01 2.15 -7.47
C LEU A 41 -2.31 2.25 -5.96
N SER A 42 -1.33 2.68 -5.18
CA SER A 42 -1.41 2.77 -3.72
C SER A 42 -1.20 4.22 -3.26
N PRO A 43 -2.29 5.02 -3.17
CA PRO A 43 -2.21 6.41 -2.72
C PRO A 43 -1.85 6.49 -1.23
N ALA A 44 -1.08 7.51 -0.85
CA ALA A 44 -0.68 7.76 0.52
C ALA A 44 -1.66 8.64 1.31
N GLY A 45 -2.43 9.48 0.63
CA GLY A 45 -3.40 10.39 1.24
C GLY A 45 -4.42 10.90 0.23
N VAL A 46 -5.29 11.82 0.66
CA VAL A 46 -6.48 12.24 -0.10
C VAL A 46 -6.12 12.87 -1.45
N GLN A 47 -5.05 13.68 -1.52
CA GLN A 47 -4.59 14.25 -2.80
C GLN A 47 -4.23 13.14 -3.80
N GLU A 48 -3.52 12.11 -3.35
CA GLU A 48 -3.10 11.02 -4.24
C GLU A 48 -4.26 10.12 -4.63
N VAL A 49 -5.33 10.01 -3.84
CA VAL A 49 -6.55 9.33 -4.27
C VAL A 49 -7.12 10.00 -5.54
N LEU A 50 -7.13 11.35 -5.57
CA LEU A 50 -7.58 12.10 -6.76
C LEU A 50 -6.60 11.93 -7.92
N ASP A 51 -5.31 12.15 -7.67
CA ASP A 51 -4.28 12.08 -8.70
C ASP A 51 -4.19 10.67 -9.31
N TYR A 52 -4.16 9.64 -8.46
CA TYR A 52 -4.03 8.24 -8.87
C TYR A 52 -5.32 7.70 -9.48
N GLY A 53 -6.49 8.29 -9.17
CA GLY A 53 -7.73 8.02 -9.89
C GLY A 53 -7.63 8.41 -11.37
N LEU A 54 -7.13 9.62 -11.65
CA LEU A 54 -6.93 10.10 -13.03
C LEU A 54 -5.83 9.30 -13.75
N LEU A 55 -4.68 9.08 -13.09
CA LEU A 55 -3.62 8.22 -13.61
C LEU A 55 -4.11 6.79 -13.86
N GLY A 56 -4.94 6.24 -12.97
CA GLY A 56 -5.47 4.89 -13.08
C GLY A 56 -6.37 4.70 -14.30
N TRP A 57 -7.22 5.67 -14.63
CA TRP A 57 -7.99 5.62 -15.88
C TRP A 57 -7.10 5.72 -17.11
N ALA A 58 -6.08 6.58 -17.10
CA ALA A 58 -5.15 6.70 -18.22
C ALA A 58 -4.30 5.43 -18.39
N LEU A 59 -3.77 4.88 -17.30
CA LEU A 59 -3.06 3.61 -17.24
C LEU A 59 -3.95 2.48 -17.79
N SER A 60 -5.19 2.40 -17.32
CA SER A 60 -6.16 1.38 -17.75
C SER A 60 -6.43 1.43 -19.25
N ARG A 61 -6.58 2.64 -19.82
CA ARG A 61 -6.74 2.83 -21.28
C ARG A 61 -5.50 2.37 -22.04
N TYR A 62 -4.32 2.75 -21.55
CA TYR A 62 -3.04 2.48 -22.20
C TYR A 62 -2.68 0.99 -22.20
N CYS A 63 -2.69 0.34 -21.03
CA CYS A 63 -2.26 -1.07 -20.93
C CYS A 63 -3.38 -2.07 -21.24
N GLY A 64 -4.62 -1.61 -21.38
CA GLY A 64 -5.77 -2.48 -21.65
C GLY A 64 -6.17 -3.37 -20.46
N CYS A 65 -5.69 -3.08 -19.24
CA CYS A 65 -6.08 -3.75 -18.00
C CYS A 65 -7.07 -2.90 -17.20
N TRP A 66 -7.84 -3.54 -16.33
CA TRP A 66 -8.48 -2.82 -15.22
C TRP A 66 -7.39 -2.46 -14.21
N VAL A 67 -7.54 -1.34 -13.53
CA VAL A 67 -6.54 -0.84 -12.56
C VAL A 67 -7.15 -0.79 -11.17
N GLY A 68 -6.47 -1.36 -10.19
CA GLY A 68 -6.81 -1.24 -8.79
C GLY A 68 -6.37 0.09 -8.20
N LEU A 69 -7.23 0.70 -7.39
CA LEU A 69 -6.87 1.79 -6.49
C LEU A 69 -7.03 1.30 -5.05
N LYS A 70 -5.93 1.29 -4.30
CA LYS A 70 -5.95 0.87 -2.90
C LYS A 70 -6.63 1.93 -2.04
N CYS A 71 -7.70 1.53 -1.37
CA CYS A 71 -8.50 2.39 -0.51
C CYS A 71 -8.43 1.85 0.92
N VAL A 72 -7.45 2.31 1.68
CA VAL A 72 -7.38 1.99 3.12
C VAL A 72 -8.13 3.02 3.93
N LYS A 73 -8.71 2.60 5.06
CA LYS A 73 -9.43 3.46 6.00
C LYS A 73 -8.71 4.81 6.24
N ASP A 74 -7.42 4.77 6.55
CA ASP A 74 -6.61 5.95 6.86
C ASP A 74 -6.52 6.99 5.73
N THR A 75 -6.85 6.60 4.50
CA THR A 75 -6.84 7.47 3.31
C THR A 75 -8.24 7.88 2.85
N ILE A 76 -9.28 7.15 3.26
CA ILE A 76 -10.67 7.35 2.79
C ILE A 76 -11.54 8.00 3.86
N GLU A 77 -11.36 7.65 5.13
CA GLU A 77 -12.13 8.18 6.27
C GLU A 77 -11.46 9.43 6.89
N VAL A 78 -10.89 10.27 6.05
CA VAL A 78 -10.11 11.46 6.43
C VAL A 78 -10.58 12.68 5.65
N THR A 79 -10.53 13.84 6.29
CA THR A 79 -10.73 15.14 5.63
C THR A 79 -9.39 15.85 5.49
N GLN A 80 -9.09 16.32 4.28
CA GLN A 80 -7.87 17.07 3.97
C GLN A 80 -8.20 18.20 2.98
N VAL A 81 -7.50 19.33 3.11
CA VAL A 81 -7.50 20.36 2.06
C VAL A 81 -6.62 19.86 0.91
N VAL A 82 -7.20 19.82 -0.28
CA VAL A 82 -6.55 19.31 -1.50
C VAL A 82 -6.50 20.39 -2.57
N ASP A 83 -5.56 20.24 -3.49
CA ASP A 83 -5.48 20.99 -4.74
C ASP A 83 -6.44 20.35 -5.76
N GLY A 84 -7.48 21.11 -6.10
CA GLY A 84 -8.56 20.69 -6.99
C GLY A 84 -8.41 21.15 -8.44
N ASP A 85 -7.25 21.65 -8.86
CA ASP A 85 -7.01 22.02 -10.26
C ASP A 85 -7.19 20.78 -11.17
N PRO A 86 -8.17 20.78 -12.11
CA PRO A 86 -8.39 19.65 -13.01
C PRO A 86 -7.23 19.39 -13.98
N PHE A 87 -6.27 20.32 -14.11
CA PHE A 87 -5.10 20.22 -14.97
C PHE A 87 -3.79 20.01 -14.19
N ARG A 88 -3.86 19.71 -12.89
CA ARG A 88 -2.70 19.49 -12.02
C ARG A 88 -1.75 18.40 -12.54
N LEU A 89 -2.28 17.38 -13.21
CA LEU A 89 -1.50 16.27 -13.72
C LEU A 89 -1.20 16.43 -15.21
N ASN A 90 0.09 16.30 -15.55
CA ASN A 90 0.54 16.08 -16.91
C ASN A 90 0.78 14.58 -17.15
N ILE A 91 -0.22 13.89 -17.69
CA ILE A 91 -0.14 12.45 -17.94
C ILE A 91 0.52 12.20 -19.29
N VAL A 92 1.61 11.43 -19.28
CA VAL A 92 2.41 11.10 -20.45
C VAL A 92 2.03 9.72 -20.97
N THR A 93 1.76 9.61 -22.27
CA THR A 93 1.63 8.33 -22.95
C THR A 93 3.02 7.88 -23.46
N PRO A 94 3.55 6.73 -23.02
CA PRO A 94 4.81 6.21 -23.55
C PRO A 94 4.74 5.97 -25.06
N THR A 95 5.85 6.22 -25.76
CA THR A 95 5.96 6.07 -27.23
C THR A 95 7.04 5.07 -27.64
N ASP A 96 7.86 4.62 -26.69
CA ASP A 96 8.99 3.71 -26.82
C ASP A 96 8.64 2.25 -26.49
N PHE A 97 7.42 1.99 -26.00
CA PHE A 97 6.94 0.63 -25.75
C PHE A 97 6.54 -0.07 -27.06
N HIS A 98 7.08 -1.27 -27.28
CA HIS A 98 6.76 -2.07 -28.47
C HIS A 98 5.37 -2.71 -28.35
N MET A 99 4.37 -2.04 -28.93
CA MET A 99 2.98 -2.52 -28.98
C MET A 99 2.83 -3.74 -29.89
N PRO A 100 1.95 -4.71 -29.57
CA PRO A 100 1.57 -5.74 -30.51
C PRO A 100 0.80 -5.12 -31.68
N GLU A 101 0.91 -5.70 -32.88
CA GLU A 101 0.24 -5.19 -34.10
C GLU A 101 -1.28 -5.05 -33.91
N SER A 102 -1.87 -5.98 -33.16
CA SER A 102 -3.30 -5.97 -32.85
C SER A 102 -3.67 -4.97 -31.73
N GLY A 103 -2.72 -4.38 -31.01
CA GLY A 103 -2.96 -3.53 -29.86
C GLY A 103 -3.34 -4.29 -28.58
N LEU A 104 -3.56 -3.56 -27.48
CA LEU A 104 -3.77 -4.16 -26.15
C LEU A 104 -5.25 -4.29 -25.75
N ASN A 105 -6.10 -3.42 -26.27
CA ASN A 105 -7.48 -3.27 -25.79
C ASN A 105 -8.41 -4.40 -26.24
N ILE A 106 -9.56 -4.48 -25.54
CA ILE A 106 -10.63 -5.45 -25.79
C ILE A 106 -11.17 -5.34 -27.22
N ARG A 107 -11.50 -6.48 -27.83
CA ARG A 107 -12.02 -6.60 -29.20
C ARG A 107 -13.04 -7.73 -29.32
N LEU A 108 -13.82 -7.71 -30.41
CA LEU A 108 -14.77 -8.78 -30.72
C LEU A 108 -14.07 -9.97 -31.36
N GLY A 109 -14.50 -11.19 -31.01
CA GLY A 109 -13.95 -12.43 -31.57
C GLY A 109 -12.54 -12.79 -31.10
N ASP A 110 -12.07 -12.22 -29.97
CA ASP A 110 -10.76 -12.52 -29.39
C ASP A 110 -10.80 -13.88 -28.68
N ASP A 111 -9.99 -14.85 -29.12
CA ASP A 111 -9.96 -16.17 -28.52
C ASP A 111 -9.21 -16.18 -27.17
N PRO A 112 -9.47 -17.14 -26.27
CA PRO A 112 -8.86 -17.16 -24.95
C PRO A 112 -7.32 -17.24 -24.95
N VAL A 113 -6.71 -17.93 -25.92
CA VAL A 113 -5.25 -18.12 -25.99
C VAL A 113 -4.58 -16.79 -26.37
N SER A 114 -5.14 -16.09 -27.37
CA SER A 114 -4.68 -14.76 -27.74
C SER A 114 -4.84 -13.73 -26.61
N GLN A 115 -5.92 -13.82 -25.82
CA GLN A 115 -6.12 -12.94 -24.68
C GLN A 115 -5.09 -13.18 -23.56
N GLU A 116 -4.78 -14.43 -23.25
CA GLU A 116 -3.78 -14.80 -22.25
C GLU A 116 -2.39 -14.35 -22.68
N ALA A 117 -1.97 -14.70 -23.91
CA ALA A 117 -0.68 -14.26 -24.46
C ALA A 117 -0.53 -12.74 -24.41
N ARG A 118 -1.56 -11.99 -24.83
CA ARG A 118 -1.55 -10.52 -24.78
C ARG A 118 -1.36 -9.98 -23.36
N LEU A 119 -1.99 -10.61 -22.37
CA LEU A 119 -1.91 -10.20 -20.97
C LEU A 119 -0.49 -10.40 -20.40
N HIS A 120 0.11 -11.56 -20.65
CA HIS A 120 1.43 -11.93 -20.14
C HIS A 120 2.58 -11.28 -20.91
N ASP A 121 2.50 -11.26 -22.24
CA ASP A 121 3.60 -10.83 -23.10
C ASP A 121 3.66 -9.31 -23.26
N TYR A 122 2.53 -8.61 -23.06
CA TYR A 122 2.46 -7.17 -23.34
C TYR A 122 1.81 -6.33 -22.24
N LYS A 123 0.58 -6.65 -21.80
CA LYS A 123 -0.19 -5.71 -20.95
C LYS A 123 0.50 -5.37 -19.63
N ARG A 124 1.12 -6.35 -18.96
CA ARG A 124 1.92 -6.12 -17.74
C ARG A 124 3.06 -5.14 -18.01
N PHE A 125 3.86 -5.38 -19.04
CA PHE A 125 5.01 -4.54 -19.37
C PHE A 125 4.61 -3.16 -19.89
N ALA A 126 3.45 -3.04 -20.53
CA ALA A 126 2.86 -1.76 -20.88
C ALA A 126 2.52 -0.95 -19.62
N ALA A 127 2.00 -1.60 -18.57
CA ALA A 127 1.76 -0.93 -17.30
C ALA A 127 3.08 -0.43 -16.67
N GLU A 128 4.14 -1.24 -16.67
CA GLU A 128 5.48 -0.82 -16.20
C GLU A 128 6.01 0.39 -17.00
N ALA A 129 5.92 0.36 -18.33
CA ALA A 129 6.34 1.47 -19.19
C ALA A 129 5.55 2.75 -18.92
N PHE A 130 4.24 2.63 -18.70
CA PHE A 130 3.40 3.77 -18.32
C PHE A 130 3.79 4.34 -16.95
N GLY A 131 4.00 3.47 -15.96
CA GLY A 131 4.43 3.86 -14.62
C GLY A 131 5.74 4.65 -14.64
N ARG A 132 6.70 4.18 -15.45
CA ARG A 132 7.98 4.85 -15.68
C ARG A 132 7.83 6.23 -16.31
N ALA A 133 7.12 6.32 -17.43
CA ALA A 133 6.95 7.57 -18.16
C ALA A 133 6.26 8.65 -17.31
N ASN A 134 5.38 8.24 -16.40
CA ASN A 134 4.65 9.14 -15.51
C ASN A 134 5.32 9.35 -14.14
N ARG A 135 6.46 8.70 -13.88
CA ARG A 135 7.17 8.75 -12.59
C ARG A 135 6.20 8.53 -11.41
N ILE A 136 5.40 7.47 -11.53
CA ILE A 136 4.45 7.09 -10.49
C ILE A 136 5.22 6.74 -9.20
N ASP A 137 6.30 5.99 -9.36
CA ASP A 137 7.27 5.77 -8.30
C ASP A 137 8.31 6.90 -8.28
N ARG A 138 8.76 7.29 -7.08
CA ARG A 138 9.61 8.48 -6.90
C ARG A 138 10.69 8.26 -5.85
N ARG A 139 11.90 8.72 -6.16
CA ARG A 139 12.90 9.05 -5.14
C ARG A 139 12.42 10.27 -4.35
N MET A 140 12.46 10.20 -3.04
CA MET A 140 11.92 11.25 -2.16
C MET A 140 13.05 12.03 -1.47
N HIS A 141 13.92 11.33 -0.75
CA HIS A 141 15.10 11.90 -0.10
C HIS A 141 16.40 11.28 -0.62
N GLY A 142 17.49 12.01 -0.42
CA GLY A 142 18.84 11.55 -0.72
C GLY A 142 19.23 11.67 -2.19
N ASP A 143 20.34 11.03 -2.54
CA ASP A 143 20.89 11.03 -3.89
C ASP A 143 21.52 9.68 -4.26
N ASP A 144 22.17 9.67 -5.41
CA ASP A 144 22.86 8.57 -6.07
C ASP A 144 24.13 8.12 -5.33
N ARG A 145 24.57 8.82 -4.28
CA ARG A 145 25.68 8.37 -3.41
C ARG A 145 25.21 7.52 -2.22
N ALA A 146 23.90 7.36 -2.04
CA ALA A 146 23.35 6.61 -0.94
C ALA A 146 23.82 5.15 -0.95
N ARG A 147 24.03 4.58 0.24
CA ARG A 147 24.33 3.16 0.46
C ARG A 147 23.17 2.44 1.13
N ILE A 148 22.28 3.16 1.81
CA ILE A 148 21.08 2.60 2.44
C ILE A 148 19.84 3.18 1.76
N GLY A 149 18.96 2.30 1.29
CA GLY A 149 17.69 2.67 0.70
C GLY A 149 16.53 2.29 1.60
N ILE A 150 15.58 3.19 1.82
CA ILE A 150 14.32 2.90 2.54
C ILE A 150 13.16 3.05 1.54
N VAL A 151 12.39 1.98 1.36
CA VAL A 151 11.31 1.94 0.37
C VAL A 151 9.97 1.61 1.03
N SER A 152 8.94 2.35 0.64
CA SER A 152 7.57 2.16 1.13
C SER A 152 6.53 2.62 0.10
N SER A 153 5.24 2.45 0.41
CA SER A 153 4.12 2.77 -0.48
C SER A 153 2.88 3.20 0.30
N GLY A 154 1.94 3.87 -0.38
CA GLY A 154 0.63 4.22 0.18
C GLY A 154 0.71 4.89 1.56
N LYS A 155 -0.23 4.55 2.44
CA LYS A 155 -0.24 5.06 3.83
C LYS A 155 1.06 4.74 4.58
N SER A 156 1.65 3.57 4.35
CA SER A 156 2.91 3.17 5.00
C SER A 156 4.07 4.13 4.67
N TRP A 157 4.03 4.79 3.51
CA TRP A 157 4.98 5.86 3.19
C TRP A 157 4.84 7.06 4.15
N LEU A 158 3.62 7.45 4.54
CA LEU A 158 3.43 8.53 5.51
C LEU A 158 3.96 8.13 6.90
N ASP A 159 3.81 6.86 7.28
CA ASP A 159 4.38 6.36 8.54
C ASP A 159 5.91 6.39 8.50
N VAL A 160 6.52 6.02 7.37
CA VAL A 160 7.97 6.14 7.17
C VAL A 160 8.41 7.59 7.21
N ALA A 161 7.70 8.50 6.54
CA ALA A 161 8.03 9.94 6.56
C ALA A 161 8.01 10.48 7.99
N HIS A 162 6.98 10.14 8.77
CA HIS A 162 6.91 10.50 10.18
C HIS A 162 8.03 9.84 11.01
N ALA A 163 8.37 8.58 10.74
CA ALA A 163 9.49 7.91 11.41
C ALA A 163 10.84 8.60 11.12
N LEU A 164 11.06 9.05 9.88
CA LEU A 164 12.25 9.82 9.52
C LEU A 164 12.28 11.17 10.26
N ASP A 165 11.16 11.88 10.37
CA ASP A 165 11.06 13.12 11.13
C ASP A 165 11.37 12.93 12.63
N LEU A 166 10.87 11.83 13.23
CA LEU A 166 11.18 11.47 14.62
C LEU A 166 12.68 11.25 14.84
N LEU A 167 13.36 10.66 13.85
CA LEU A 167 14.81 10.44 13.85
C LEU A 167 15.61 11.69 13.44
N GLY A 168 14.96 12.76 12.98
CA GLY A 168 15.60 13.97 12.48
C GLY A 168 16.28 13.79 11.11
N LEU A 169 15.80 12.84 10.31
CA LEU A 169 16.34 12.49 8.99
C LEU A 169 15.59 13.26 7.88
N ASP A 170 15.87 14.56 7.76
CA ASP A 170 15.42 15.35 6.61
C ASP A 170 16.23 15.04 5.33
N ASP A 171 15.93 15.71 4.21
CA ASP A 171 16.66 15.48 2.95
C ASP A 171 18.16 15.79 3.05
N ALA A 172 18.52 16.86 3.77
CA ALA A 172 19.92 17.25 3.91
C ALA A 172 20.70 16.23 4.74
N GLU A 173 20.10 15.77 5.83
CA GLU A 173 20.68 14.75 6.69
C GLU A 173 20.75 13.39 5.99
N CYS A 174 19.71 13.00 5.25
CA CYS A 174 19.72 11.79 4.42
C CYS A 174 20.87 11.80 3.41
N ARG A 175 21.09 12.91 2.69
CA ARG A 175 22.24 13.06 1.79
C ARG A 175 23.57 12.96 2.53
N ARG A 176 23.69 13.61 3.68
CA ARG A 176 24.91 13.60 4.50
C ARG A 176 25.26 12.19 4.98
N LEU A 177 24.25 11.40 5.35
CA LEU A 177 24.38 10.04 5.85
C LEU A 177 24.41 8.97 4.77
N GLY A 178 24.18 9.33 3.50
CA GLY A 178 24.10 8.36 2.41
C GLY A 178 22.86 7.47 2.50
N ILE A 179 21.72 8.05 2.89
CA ILE A 179 20.40 7.41 2.91
C ILE A 179 19.59 7.95 1.73
N ALA A 180 18.92 7.06 1.01
CA ALA A 180 17.93 7.42 0.01
C ALA A 180 16.58 6.80 0.35
N THR A 181 15.51 7.50 0.01
CA THR A 181 14.14 6.98 0.20
C THR A 181 13.41 6.88 -1.14
N TYR A 182 12.58 5.86 -1.28
CA TYR A 182 11.82 5.58 -2.49
C TYR A 182 10.36 5.30 -2.16
N LYS A 183 9.47 6.06 -2.78
CA LYS A 183 8.03 5.88 -2.67
C LYS A 183 7.52 5.16 -3.90
N VAL A 184 6.97 3.97 -3.69
CA VAL A 184 6.27 3.21 -4.72
C VAL A 184 4.82 3.68 -4.78
N GLY A 185 4.40 4.18 -5.94
CA GLY A 185 3.03 4.57 -6.23
C GLY A 185 2.25 3.46 -6.93
N MET A 186 2.91 2.66 -7.79
CA MET A 186 2.34 1.47 -8.44
C MET A 186 2.94 0.22 -7.81
N VAL A 187 2.23 -0.37 -6.85
CA VAL A 187 2.75 -1.48 -6.03
C VAL A 187 2.78 -2.81 -6.78
N TRP A 188 2.05 -2.91 -7.90
CA TRP A 188 2.17 -4.01 -8.85
C TRP A 188 1.70 -3.58 -10.25
N PRO A 189 2.37 -3.98 -11.34
CA PRO A 189 3.74 -4.44 -11.34
C PRO A 189 4.70 -3.30 -10.96
N LEU A 190 5.77 -3.60 -10.21
CA LEU A 190 6.82 -2.63 -9.90
C LEU A 190 7.54 -2.20 -11.19
N ASP A 191 7.90 -0.92 -11.32
CA ASP A 191 8.80 -0.49 -12.41
C ASP A 191 10.22 -0.98 -12.14
N MET A 192 10.52 -2.16 -12.69
CA MET A 192 11.77 -2.87 -12.43
C MET A 192 13.01 -2.10 -12.92
N ALA A 193 12.89 -1.27 -13.95
CA ALA A 193 14.04 -0.52 -14.47
C ALA A 193 14.39 0.65 -13.56
N SER A 194 13.42 1.53 -13.26
CA SER A 194 13.65 2.66 -12.35
C SER A 194 14.08 2.19 -10.97
N PHE A 195 13.53 1.06 -10.49
CA PHE A 195 13.95 0.49 -9.22
C PHE A 195 15.41 0.00 -9.25
N ARG A 196 15.85 -0.69 -10.33
CA ARG A 196 17.25 -1.09 -10.49
C ARG A 196 18.20 0.10 -10.56
N GLU A 197 17.82 1.15 -11.28
CA GLU A 197 18.57 2.40 -11.36
C GLU A 197 18.70 3.06 -9.98
N TRP A 198 17.60 3.16 -9.22
CA TRP A 198 17.61 3.67 -7.86
C TRP A 198 18.48 2.83 -6.92
N ALA A 199 18.43 1.50 -7.08
CA ALA A 199 19.11 0.55 -6.22
C ALA A 199 20.59 0.31 -6.54
N HIS A 200 21.12 0.87 -7.63
CA HIS A 200 22.40 0.47 -8.22
C HIS A 200 23.57 0.46 -7.22
N ASP A 201 23.75 1.53 -6.44
CA ASP A 201 24.87 1.72 -5.52
C ASP A 201 24.53 1.44 -4.03
N LEU A 202 23.28 1.07 -3.77
CA LEU A 202 22.85 0.67 -2.43
C LEU A 202 23.55 -0.62 -2.00
N GLU A 203 23.82 -0.77 -0.71
CA GLU A 203 24.27 -2.00 -0.04
C GLU A 203 23.15 -2.64 0.77
N HIS A 204 22.21 -1.84 1.27
CA HIS A 204 21.09 -2.30 2.06
C HIS A 204 19.80 -1.61 1.63
N ILE A 205 18.77 -2.41 1.34
CA ILE A 205 17.41 -1.92 1.07
C ILE A 205 16.49 -2.37 2.20
N VAL A 206 15.88 -1.40 2.87
CA VAL A 206 14.89 -1.59 3.92
C VAL A 206 13.50 -1.39 3.33
N VAL A 207 12.70 -2.45 3.30
CA VAL A 207 11.33 -2.46 2.77
C VAL A 207 10.35 -2.32 3.91
N VAL A 208 9.70 -1.16 4.00
CA VAL A 208 8.62 -0.91 4.96
C VAL A 208 7.31 -1.03 4.21
N GLU A 209 6.65 -2.17 4.32
CA GLU A 209 5.37 -2.43 3.67
C GLU A 209 4.34 -3.03 4.63
N GLU A 210 3.09 -2.67 4.38
CA GLU A 210 1.93 -3.12 5.13
C GLU A 210 0.87 -3.64 4.13
N LYS A 211 0.40 -4.89 4.20
CA LYS A 211 0.54 -5.91 5.25
C LYS A 211 1.48 -7.05 4.84
N ARG A 212 1.06 -7.93 3.92
CA ARG A 212 1.91 -9.03 3.42
C ARG A 212 2.94 -8.50 2.43
N LYS A 213 4.01 -9.26 2.23
CA LYS A 213 5.13 -8.94 1.33
C LYS A 213 4.74 -8.95 -0.15
N LEU A 214 4.32 -7.82 -0.72
CA LEU A 214 4.06 -7.67 -2.15
C LEU A 214 5.24 -6.98 -2.85
N ILE A 215 5.74 -5.89 -2.27
CA ILE A 215 6.82 -5.09 -2.85
C ILE A 215 8.17 -5.74 -2.54
N GLU A 216 8.40 -6.28 -1.34
CA GLU A 216 9.66 -6.94 -0.98
C GLU A 216 10.01 -8.08 -1.94
N VAL A 217 9.01 -8.86 -2.38
CA VAL A 217 9.23 -9.97 -3.33
C VAL A 217 9.65 -9.44 -4.70
N GLN A 218 8.96 -8.42 -5.21
CA GLN A 218 9.30 -7.78 -6.49
C GLN A 218 10.66 -7.10 -6.45
N ILE A 219 11.04 -6.47 -5.33
CA ILE A 219 12.36 -5.87 -5.12
C ILE A 219 13.45 -6.94 -5.17
N LYS A 220 13.24 -8.06 -4.48
CA LYS A 220 14.18 -9.19 -4.49
C LYS A 220 14.34 -9.78 -5.88
N GLU A 221 13.25 -9.89 -6.64
CA GLU A 221 13.25 -10.28 -8.06
C GLU A 221 14.01 -9.26 -8.91
N ALA A 222 13.75 -7.96 -8.72
CA ALA A 222 14.35 -6.87 -9.50
C ALA A 222 15.88 -6.89 -9.44
N ILE A 223 16.45 -7.16 -8.27
CA ILE A 223 17.91 -7.16 -8.05
C ILE A 223 18.54 -8.55 -8.09
N PHE A 224 17.76 -9.62 -8.32
CA PHE A 224 18.24 -10.99 -8.14
C PHE A 224 19.51 -11.29 -8.96
N ASP A 225 19.47 -10.99 -10.26
CA ASP A 225 20.57 -11.27 -11.19
C ASP A 225 21.78 -10.33 -11.02
N ASP A 226 21.60 -9.18 -10.38
CA ASP A 226 22.67 -8.20 -10.12
C ASP A 226 22.86 -7.97 -8.62
N ARG A 227 22.60 -8.94 -7.74
CA ARG A 227 22.49 -8.63 -6.29
C ARG A 227 23.71 -7.91 -5.71
N ARG A 228 24.95 -8.16 -6.18
CA ARG A 228 26.21 -7.53 -5.70
C ARG A 228 26.36 -7.55 -4.16
N GLY A 229 25.84 -8.58 -3.50
CA GLY A 229 25.85 -8.68 -2.05
C GLY A 229 24.84 -7.78 -1.32
N ARG A 230 24.01 -7.00 -2.04
CA ARG A 230 22.95 -6.16 -1.46
C ARG A 230 22.06 -6.95 -0.52
N ARG A 231 21.81 -6.40 0.66
CA ARG A 231 20.86 -6.95 1.63
C ARG A 231 19.48 -6.35 1.42
N VAL A 232 18.44 -7.15 1.63
CA VAL A 232 17.05 -6.69 1.60
C VAL A 232 16.35 -7.13 2.87
N THR A 233 16.05 -6.16 3.73
CA THR A 233 15.38 -6.37 5.01
C THR A 233 13.97 -5.83 4.92
N GLY A 234 12.97 -6.65 5.23
CA GLY A 234 11.55 -6.25 5.18
C GLY A 234 10.77 -6.90 6.31
N TRP A 235 9.84 -7.82 6.03
CA TRP A 235 9.19 -8.52 7.16
C TRP A 235 10.19 -9.33 8.01
N LYS A 236 11.26 -9.85 7.40
CA LYS A 236 12.33 -10.52 8.14
C LYS A 236 13.71 -10.04 7.73
N ASN A 237 14.66 -10.06 8.67
CA ASN A 237 16.08 -9.89 8.39
C ASN A 237 16.74 -11.23 7.97
N GLU A 238 18.04 -11.19 7.73
CA GLU A 238 18.84 -12.36 7.31
C GLU A 238 18.96 -13.44 8.40
N ARG A 239 18.77 -13.08 9.68
CA ARG A 239 18.71 -14.00 10.82
C ARG A 239 17.34 -14.70 10.94
N GLY A 240 16.37 -14.33 10.12
CA GLY A 240 15.00 -14.86 10.15
C GLY A 240 14.11 -14.25 11.24
N GLU A 241 14.60 -13.21 11.92
CA GLU A 241 13.88 -12.45 12.93
C GLU A 241 12.86 -11.55 12.25
N VAL A 242 11.71 -11.34 12.91
CA VAL A 242 10.68 -10.42 12.42
C VAL A 242 11.14 -8.99 12.64
N VAL A 243 11.15 -8.21 11.57
CA VAL A 243 11.56 -6.79 11.58
C VAL A 243 10.30 -5.92 11.49
N PHE A 244 9.56 -6.02 10.38
CA PHE A 244 8.24 -5.41 10.24
C PHE A 244 7.13 -6.46 10.31
N SER A 245 6.05 -6.19 11.05
CA SER A 245 4.92 -7.11 11.18
C SER A 245 4.11 -7.18 9.88
N VAL A 246 3.80 -8.40 9.41
CA VAL A 246 2.83 -8.64 8.33
C VAL A 246 1.39 -8.71 8.84
N LYS A 247 1.12 -8.14 10.01
CA LYS A 247 -0.16 -8.17 10.69
C LYS A 247 -0.49 -6.77 11.16
N LYS A 248 -1.79 -6.43 11.07
CA LYS A 248 -2.33 -5.11 11.44
C LYS A 248 -1.63 -3.99 10.66
N SER A 249 -1.86 -2.76 11.10
CA SER A 249 -1.08 -1.62 10.64
C SER A 249 0.27 -1.53 11.36
N LEU A 250 1.25 -0.94 10.68
CA LEU A 250 2.51 -0.49 11.24
C LEU A 250 2.32 0.87 11.92
N ASP A 251 3.03 1.04 13.03
CA ASP A 251 3.07 2.26 13.81
C ASP A 251 4.35 3.06 13.48
N PRO A 252 4.27 4.37 13.19
CA PRO A 252 5.44 5.21 12.91
C PRO A 252 6.54 5.14 13.98
N VAL A 253 6.18 5.05 15.27
CA VAL A 253 7.17 4.97 16.36
C VAL A 253 7.89 3.62 16.33
N ALA A 254 7.16 2.53 16.11
CA ALA A 254 7.77 1.22 15.90
C ALA A 254 8.69 1.19 14.66
N ILE A 255 8.29 1.84 13.55
CA ILE A 255 9.13 1.97 12.36
C ILE A 255 10.41 2.74 12.67
N ALA A 256 10.32 3.88 13.37
CA ALA A 256 11.48 4.69 13.73
C ALA A 256 12.51 3.89 14.52
N ARG A 257 12.07 3.09 15.51
CA ARG A 257 12.96 2.22 16.30
C ARG A 257 13.67 1.18 15.45
N VAL A 258 12.93 0.51 14.57
CA VAL A 258 13.48 -0.50 13.68
C VAL A 258 14.49 0.12 12.71
N LEU A 259 14.17 1.28 12.14
CA LEU A 259 15.10 2.00 11.26
C LEU A 259 16.37 2.38 12.00
N GLU A 260 16.26 2.89 13.23
CA GLU A 260 17.41 3.26 14.03
C GLU A 260 18.32 2.07 14.35
N ASP A 261 17.75 0.92 14.74
CA ASP A 261 18.51 -0.32 14.97
C ASP A 261 19.23 -0.76 13.69
N ILE A 262 18.57 -0.69 12.52
CA ILE A 262 19.17 -1.02 11.23
C ILE A 262 20.31 -0.04 10.87
N LEU A 263 20.09 1.26 11.05
CA LEU A 263 21.12 2.28 10.74
C LEU A 263 22.35 2.08 11.64
N ALA A 264 22.16 1.75 12.92
CA ALA A 264 23.25 1.41 13.83
C ALA A 264 24.00 0.13 13.40
N GLU A 265 23.28 -0.94 13.03
CA GLU A 265 23.88 -2.16 12.47
C GLU A 265 24.70 -1.88 11.20
N ASP A 266 24.32 -0.87 10.42
CA ASP A 266 25.01 -0.43 9.20
C ASP A 266 26.13 0.58 9.47
N GLY A 267 26.44 0.85 10.74
CA GLY A 267 27.52 1.74 11.16
C GLY A 267 27.18 3.24 11.10
N LEU A 268 25.91 3.60 10.91
CA LEU A 268 25.42 4.97 10.97
C LEU A 268 24.93 5.30 12.38
N GLU A 269 25.87 5.59 13.27
CA GLU A 269 25.59 6.14 14.60
C GLU A 269 26.04 7.61 14.67
N THR A 270 25.09 8.53 14.80
CA THR A 270 25.37 9.94 15.07
C THR A 270 24.89 10.33 16.46
N GLU A 271 25.49 11.37 17.04
CA GLU A 271 25.04 11.90 18.34
C GLU A 271 23.55 12.27 18.31
N THR A 272 23.07 12.82 17.19
CA THR A 272 21.65 13.14 16.98
C THR A 272 20.78 11.90 17.00
N LEU A 273 21.13 10.83 16.26
CA LEU A 273 20.36 9.59 16.25
C LEU A 273 20.33 8.94 17.64
N ILE A 274 21.47 8.91 18.34
CA ILE A 274 21.58 8.38 19.70
C ILE A 274 20.70 9.18 20.67
N GLU A 275 20.62 10.50 20.53
CA GLU A 275 19.79 11.32 21.41
C GLU A 275 18.30 11.13 21.12
N ARG A 276 17.91 11.08 19.83
CA ARG A 276 16.53 10.79 19.42
C ARG A 276 16.07 9.42 19.90
N ARG A 277 16.95 8.42 19.88
CA ARG A 277 16.71 7.09 20.47
C ARG A 277 16.21 7.16 21.90
N LYS A 278 16.92 7.92 22.74
CA LYS A 278 16.61 8.02 24.17
C LYS A 278 15.24 8.67 24.36
N VAL A 279 14.98 9.76 23.65
CA VAL A 279 13.68 10.47 23.70
C VAL A 279 12.54 9.53 23.30
N LEU A 280 12.71 8.76 22.21
CA LEU A 280 11.69 7.81 21.74
C LEU A 280 11.51 6.63 22.70
N ALA A 281 12.58 6.19 23.37
CA ALA A 281 12.51 5.16 24.39
C ALA A 281 11.76 5.63 25.65
N GLU A 282 11.97 6.87 26.07
CA GLU A 282 11.29 7.49 27.21
C GLU A 282 9.80 7.73 26.94
N ALA A 283 9.47 8.28 25.77
CA ALA A 283 8.08 8.58 25.39
C ALA A 283 7.18 7.34 25.42
N THR A 284 7.62 6.21 24.85
CA THR A 284 6.81 4.98 24.85
C THR A 284 6.72 4.33 26.23
N ARG A 285 7.69 4.54 27.13
CA ARG A 285 7.57 4.05 28.52
C ARG A 285 6.46 4.77 29.28
N ALA A 286 6.26 6.05 28.99
CA ALA A 286 5.19 6.86 29.59
C ALA A 286 3.79 6.48 29.08
N ASP A 287 3.69 5.91 27.88
CA ASP A 287 2.43 5.54 27.22
C ASP A 287 1.84 4.19 27.69
N ASN A 288 2.47 3.53 28.67
CA ASN A 288 1.93 2.32 29.33
C ASN A 288 0.77 2.62 30.31
N ALA A 289 0.07 3.74 30.15
CA ALA A 289 -1.09 4.07 30.97
C ALA A 289 -2.21 3.04 30.71
N LEU A 290 -2.72 2.43 31.78
CA LEU A 290 -3.84 1.50 31.69
C LEU A 290 -5.06 2.21 31.10
N ASP A 291 -5.61 1.64 30.03
CA ASP A 291 -6.81 2.14 29.37
C ASP A 291 -7.99 2.09 30.37
N ILE A 292 -8.42 3.27 30.83
CA ILE A 292 -9.25 3.41 32.05
C ILE A 292 -10.68 2.92 31.83
N ALA A 293 -11.16 2.83 30.58
CA ALA A 293 -12.44 2.21 30.25
C ALA A 293 -12.62 1.94 28.75
N VAL A 294 -12.68 0.66 28.35
CA VAL A 294 -13.12 0.28 27.00
C VAL A 294 -14.64 0.37 26.91
N ARG A 295 -15.16 1.42 26.25
CA ARG A 295 -16.60 1.53 25.97
C ARG A 295 -16.97 0.64 24.79
N LYS A 296 -17.91 -0.29 25.00
CA LYS A 296 -18.46 -1.08 23.90
C LYS A 296 -19.17 -0.14 22.90
N PRO A 297 -18.83 -0.18 21.61
CA PRO A 297 -19.58 0.55 20.59
C PRO A 297 -21.05 0.12 20.60
N TRP A 298 -21.97 1.08 20.42
CA TRP A 298 -23.41 0.83 20.35
C TRP A 298 -24.05 1.61 19.20
N PHE A 299 -25.29 1.24 18.83
CA PHE A 299 -26.03 2.00 17.82
C PHE A 299 -26.33 3.42 18.25
N CYS A 300 -26.19 4.36 17.31
CA CYS A 300 -26.66 5.73 17.48
C CYS A 300 -28.16 5.73 17.81
N SER A 301 -28.62 6.71 18.61
CA SER A 301 -29.98 6.75 19.14
C SER A 301 -31.11 6.82 18.09
N GLY A 302 -30.80 7.20 16.84
CA GLY A 302 -31.74 7.20 15.71
C GLY A 302 -31.46 6.15 14.64
N CYS A 303 -30.53 5.23 14.89
CA CYS A 303 -30.12 4.26 13.89
C CYS A 303 -31.26 3.25 13.62
N PRO A 304 -31.65 3.01 12.34
CA PRO A 304 -32.69 2.05 12.00
C PRO A 304 -32.36 0.61 12.44
N HIS A 305 -31.07 0.30 12.64
CA HIS A 305 -30.64 -0.99 13.17
C HIS A 305 -31.16 -1.30 14.57
N ASN A 306 -31.50 -0.29 15.40
CA ASN A 306 -32.10 -0.54 16.73
C ASN A 306 -33.41 -1.35 16.66
N THR A 307 -34.13 -1.23 15.55
CA THR A 307 -35.38 -1.94 15.29
C THR A 307 -35.15 -3.11 14.35
N SER A 308 -34.37 -2.93 13.28
CA SER A 308 -34.21 -3.96 12.25
C SER A 308 -33.45 -5.20 12.71
N THR A 309 -32.68 -5.12 13.80
CA THR A 309 -31.93 -6.27 14.35
C THR A 309 -32.68 -6.99 15.47
N ARG A 310 -33.93 -6.60 15.74
CA ARG A 310 -34.82 -7.37 16.62
C ARG A 310 -35.39 -8.54 15.84
N LEU A 311 -35.18 -9.74 16.36
CA LEU A 311 -35.61 -10.97 15.73
C LEU A 311 -36.98 -11.41 16.27
N PRO A 312 -37.78 -12.12 15.47
CA PRO A 312 -38.95 -12.85 15.96
C PRO A 312 -38.58 -13.83 17.07
N GLU A 313 -39.53 -14.14 17.95
CA GLU A 313 -39.32 -15.12 19.02
C GLU A 313 -38.93 -16.49 18.44
N GLY A 314 -37.88 -17.11 19.00
CA GLY A 314 -37.35 -18.39 18.56
C GLY A 314 -36.50 -18.34 17.28
N ALA A 315 -36.33 -17.17 16.67
CA ALA A 315 -35.43 -17.00 15.53
C ALA A 315 -33.99 -16.75 15.98
N ARG A 316 -33.04 -17.06 15.08
CA ARG A 316 -31.62 -16.78 15.22
C ARG A 316 -31.12 -16.11 13.94
N ALA A 317 -30.23 -15.13 14.09
CA ALA A 317 -29.58 -14.44 12.98
C ALA A 317 -28.06 -14.61 12.98
N TYR A 318 -27.44 -14.34 11.83
CA TYR A 318 -26.01 -14.07 11.72
C TYR A 318 -25.76 -12.60 11.34
N ALA A 319 -24.69 -12.02 11.89
CA ALA A 319 -24.35 -10.63 11.62
C ALA A 319 -23.63 -10.42 10.27
N GLY A 320 -23.79 -9.24 9.68
CA GLY A 320 -22.94 -8.75 8.60
C GLY A 320 -21.80 -7.85 9.07
N ILE A 321 -21.17 -7.19 8.10
CA ILE A 321 -20.12 -6.17 8.31
C ILE A 321 -20.70 -4.83 8.81
N GLY A 322 -19.83 -3.95 9.32
CA GLY A 322 -20.19 -2.60 9.76
C GLY A 322 -21.07 -2.60 11.02
N CYS A 323 -22.04 -1.68 11.09
CA CYS A 323 -22.94 -1.58 12.24
C CYS A 323 -23.65 -2.91 12.53
N HIS A 324 -23.99 -3.71 11.52
CA HIS A 324 -24.64 -5.00 11.74
C HIS A 324 -23.78 -5.97 12.56
N TYR A 325 -22.45 -5.84 12.50
CA TYR A 325 -21.52 -6.62 13.32
C TYR A 325 -21.70 -6.34 14.82
N MET A 326 -21.99 -5.08 15.16
CA MET A 326 -22.10 -4.60 16.54
C MET A 326 -23.25 -5.26 17.31
N VAL A 327 -24.24 -5.82 16.61
CA VAL A 327 -25.38 -6.56 17.21
C VAL A 327 -24.88 -7.70 18.10
N GLN A 328 -23.73 -8.30 17.76
CA GLN A 328 -23.12 -9.37 18.55
C GLN A 328 -22.72 -8.93 19.98
N TRP A 329 -22.59 -7.63 20.23
CA TRP A 329 -22.30 -7.09 21.56
C TRP A 329 -23.55 -6.64 22.30
N MET A 330 -24.72 -6.78 21.67
CA MET A 330 -26.01 -6.39 22.20
C MET A 330 -26.80 -7.60 22.69
N ASP A 331 -27.82 -7.34 23.50
CA ASP A 331 -28.75 -8.37 23.99
C ASP A 331 -29.76 -8.75 22.88
N ARG A 332 -29.28 -9.54 21.91
CA ARG A 332 -30.02 -9.99 20.71
C ARG A 332 -29.64 -11.43 20.37
N GLU A 333 -30.59 -12.19 19.81
CA GLU A 333 -30.40 -13.59 19.36
C GLU A 333 -29.61 -13.70 18.04
N THR A 334 -28.54 -12.91 17.91
CA THR A 334 -27.61 -12.91 16.77
C THR A 334 -26.30 -13.57 17.17
N SER A 335 -25.83 -14.55 16.42
CA SER A 335 -24.63 -15.31 16.76
C SER A 335 -23.64 -15.31 15.61
N GLY A 336 -22.42 -14.87 15.86
CA GLY A 336 -21.37 -14.86 14.83
C GLY A 336 -21.71 -13.92 13.67
N PHE A 337 -21.00 -14.11 12.56
CA PHE A 337 -21.17 -13.32 11.34
C PHE A 337 -21.02 -14.19 10.10
N THR A 338 -21.48 -13.68 8.96
CA THR A 338 -21.45 -14.34 7.65
C THR A 338 -20.88 -13.40 6.59
N HIS A 339 -20.72 -13.91 5.36
CA HIS A 339 -20.30 -13.11 4.22
C HIS A 339 -21.40 -12.14 3.79
N MET A 340 -20.98 -11.04 3.18
CA MET A 340 -21.88 -10.03 2.62
C MET A 340 -22.96 -10.65 1.72
N GLY A 341 -24.22 -10.30 1.97
CA GLY A 341 -25.38 -10.79 1.21
C GLY A 341 -26.03 -12.05 1.78
N ALA A 342 -25.50 -12.60 2.87
CA ALA A 342 -26.08 -13.75 3.58
C ALA A 342 -26.52 -13.41 5.02
N GLU A 343 -26.53 -12.12 5.39
CA GLU A 343 -27.00 -11.65 6.70
C GLU A 343 -28.51 -11.90 6.91
N GLY A 344 -28.90 -12.12 8.17
CA GLY A 344 -30.32 -12.30 8.55
C GLY A 344 -30.53 -13.35 9.62
#